data_AF-A0A1I7THI9-F1
#
_entry.id   AF-A0A1I7THI9-F1
#
_cell.length_a   1.000
_cell.length_b   1.000
_cell.length_c   1.000
_cell.angle_alpha   90.00
_cell.angle_beta   90.00
_cell.angle_gamma   90.00
#
_symmetry.space_group_name_H-M   'P 1'
#
loop_
_entity.id
_entity.type
_entity.pdbx_description
1 polymer ?
#
loop_
_entity_poly.entity_id
_entity_poly.type
_entity_poly.pdbx_seq_one_letter_code
_entity_poly.pdbx_strand_id
1 'polypeptide(L)'
;MEGGHSLTITTNYPPAPASPNPQDERDQIKANREFENLWIQRNDVETTLRSALNHLKSCCVILNLSAKCDERLQVSMSHGTTEKYQLMSRTGSSDSLKAAVTLLDDNVIQAEVTIKYPKAGGGFFRAVAQPDVQWKLQQLQDLGNHISRVTYNGDGGEKDHFNSTTGKRILEELKSTMNEISLARNSIMLPRKRSLLELCYFPPTRKFNPPLPQDQLISFYISCCRLVCASYQMVPKTVHPQGLSVFMAESQLPHLDDVIKHLNIVMNIVQKLISYLSATM
;
A
#
# COMPACT_ATOMS: atom_id res chain seq x y z
N MET A 1 25.87 36.17 -100.11
CA MET A 1 26.04 36.79 -98.78
C MET A 1 24.90 36.27 -97.92
N GLU A 2 25.21 35.27 -97.10
CA GLU A 2 24.27 34.59 -96.22
C GLU A 2 23.90 35.49 -95.04
N GLY A 3 22.60 35.71 -94.82
CA GLY A 3 22.07 36.33 -93.61
C GLY A 3 21.65 35.24 -92.64
N GLY A 4 22.50 34.92 -91.66
CA GLY A 4 22.18 33.97 -90.60
C GLY A 4 21.12 34.54 -89.67
N HIS A 5 19.91 33.98 -89.71
CA HIS A 5 18.89 34.20 -88.69
C HIS A 5 19.19 33.33 -87.47
N SER A 6 19.67 33.97 -86.40
CA SER A 6 19.81 33.33 -85.08
C SER A 6 18.42 33.10 -84.48
N LEU A 7 17.99 31.84 -84.42
CA LEU A 7 16.77 31.44 -83.70
C LEU A 7 17.12 31.29 -82.21
N THR A 8 16.83 32.31 -81.41
CA THR A 8 16.92 32.21 -79.95
C THR A 8 15.72 31.43 -79.42
N ILE A 9 15.91 30.15 -79.08
CA ILE A 9 14.90 29.35 -78.37
C ILE A 9 14.89 29.82 -76.91
N THR A 10 13.89 30.59 -76.50
CA THR A 10 13.62 30.88 -75.09
C THR A 10 12.88 29.70 -74.47
N THR A 11 13.63 28.77 -73.87
CA THR A 11 13.05 27.78 -72.94
C THR A 11 12.55 28.52 -71.69
N ASN A 12 11.24 28.77 -71.61
CA ASN A 12 10.58 29.18 -70.37
C ASN A 12 10.57 28.00 -69.39
N TYR A 13 11.61 27.90 -68.56
CA TYR A 13 11.58 27.01 -67.42
C TYR A 13 10.52 27.51 -66.43
N PRO A 14 9.68 26.63 -65.86
CA PRO A 14 8.82 27.03 -64.76
C PRO A 14 9.68 27.63 -63.64
N PRO A 15 9.20 28.69 -62.95
CA PRO A 15 9.96 29.30 -61.87
C PRO A 15 10.32 28.22 -60.85
N ALA A 16 11.57 28.26 -60.37
CA ALA A 16 12.02 27.36 -59.33
C ALA A 16 11.02 27.41 -58.16
N PRO A 17 10.62 26.25 -57.59
CA PRO A 17 9.73 26.23 -56.44
C PRO A 17 10.33 27.14 -55.35
N ALA A 18 9.47 27.98 -54.75
CA ALA A 18 9.92 28.88 -53.70
C ALA A 18 10.61 28.07 -52.60
N SER A 19 11.82 28.48 -52.22
CA SER A 19 12.52 27.87 -51.10
C SER A 19 11.61 27.92 -49.86
N PRO A 20 11.55 26.84 -49.06
CA PRO A 20 10.77 26.84 -47.83
C PRO A 20 11.12 28.05 -46.99
N ASN A 21 10.11 28.69 -46.40
CA ASN A 21 10.33 29.79 -45.48
C ASN A 21 11.11 29.25 -44.27
N PRO A 22 12.28 29.82 -43.91
CA PRO A 22 13.04 29.39 -42.74
C PRO A 22 12.24 29.39 -41.43
N GLN A 23 11.18 30.19 -41.35
CA GLN A 23 10.26 30.19 -40.21
C GLN A 23 9.39 28.93 -40.18
N ASP A 24 8.86 28.50 -41.33
CA ASP A 24 8.03 27.29 -41.44
C ASP A 24 8.85 26.03 -41.10
N GLU A 25 10.13 25.99 -41.52
CA GLU A 25 11.05 24.91 -41.13
C GLU A 25 11.29 24.88 -39.61
N ARG A 26 11.47 26.05 -38.98
CA ARG A 26 11.65 26.15 -37.51
C ARG A 26 10.41 25.70 -36.75
N ASP A 27 9.24 26.12 -37.21
CA ASP A 27 7.96 25.78 -36.59
C ASP A 27 7.67 24.28 -36.75
N GLN A 28 8.00 23.68 -37.90
CA GLN A 28 7.92 22.24 -38.10
C GLN A 28 8.89 21.46 -37.20
N ILE A 29 10.13 21.93 -37.04
CA ILE A 29 11.11 21.30 -36.12
C ILE A 29 10.60 21.36 -34.68
N LYS A 30 10.00 22.48 -34.26
CA LYS A 30 9.42 22.62 -32.93
C LYS A 30 8.24 21.67 -32.73
N ALA A 31 7.32 21.60 -33.68
CA ALA A 31 6.19 20.68 -33.64
C ALA A 31 6.61 19.21 -33.58
N ASN A 32 7.62 18.81 -34.38
CA ASN A 32 8.17 17.46 -34.35
C ASN A 32 8.77 17.11 -32.99
N ARG A 33 9.53 18.04 -32.38
CA ARG A 33 10.11 17.84 -31.03
C ARG A 33 9.04 17.70 -29.96
N GLU A 34 7.98 18.52 -30.01
CA GLU A 34 6.86 18.41 -29.07
C GLU A 34 6.15 17.07 -29.21
N PHE A 35 5.91 16.62 -30.44
CA PHE A 35 5.31 15.32 -30.72
C PHE A 35 6.18 14.15 -30.22
N GLU A 36 7.48 14.15 -30.53
CA GLU A 36 8.41 13.12 -30.07
C GLU A 36 8.49 13.07 -28.55
N ASN A 37 8.55 14.22 -27.86
CA ASN A 37 8.55 14.29 -26.41
C ASN A 37 7.27 13.69 -25.79
N LEU A 38 6.09 14.02 -26.33
CA LEU A 38 4.82 13.47 -25.87
C LEU A 38 4.74 11.95 -26.09
N TRP A 39 5.27 11.47 -27.21
CA TRP A 39 5.32 10.03 -27.50
C TRP A 39 6.21 9.26 -26.52
N ILE A 40 7.42 9.79 -26.23
CA ILE A 40 8.34 9.18 -25.25
C ILE A 40 7.69 9.16 -23.87
N GLN A 41 7.10 10.29 -23.43
CA GLN A 41 6.41 10.37 -22.15
C GLN A 41 5.30 9.33 -22.02
N ARG A 42 4.49 9.16 -23.06
CA ARG A 42 3.41 8.15 -23.09
C ARG A 42 3.95 6.74 -22.87
N ASN A 43 4.98 6.35 -23.63
CA ASN A 43 5.57 5.02 -23.55
C ASN A 43 6.16 4.73 -22.15
N ASP A 44 6.87 5.71 -21.60
CA ASP A 44 7.51 5.60 -20.29
C ASP A 44 6.46 5.53 -19.17
N VAL A 45 5.41 6.34 -19.24
CA VAL A 45 4.27 6.28 -18.31
C VAL A 45 3.62 4.90 -18.33
N GLU A 46 3.28 4.36 -19.51
CA GLU A 46 2.60 3.06 -19.60
C GLU A 46 3.45 1.93 -19.03
N THR A 47 4.74 1.87 -19.41
CA THR A 47 5.66 0.82 -18.96
C THR A 47 5.87 0.89 -17.44
N THR A 48 6.03 2.10 -16.92
CA THR A 48 6.28 2.36 -15.50
C THR A 48 5.05 2.03 -14.65
N LEU A 49 3.85 2.45 -15.09
CA LEU A 49 2.59 2.12 -14.41
C LEU A 49 2.30 0.63 -14.43
N ARG A 50 2.58 -0.07 -15.53
CA ARG A 50 2.43 -1.52 -15.61
C ARG A 50 3.31 -2.24 -14.59
N SER A 51 4.54 -1.77 -14.40
CA SER A 51 5.45 -2.28 -13.37
C SER A 51 4.89 -2.07 -11.95
N ALA A 52 4.37 -0.89 -11.66
CA ALA A 52 3.68 -0.60 -10.39
C ALA A 52 2.46 -1.53 -10.16
N LEU A 53 1.61 -1.70 -11.18
CA LEU A 53 0.44 -2.57 -11.11
C LEU A 53 0.79 -4.03 -10.84
N ASN A 54 1.89 -4.54 -11.41
CA ASN A 54 2.34 -5.91 -11.12
C ASN A 54 2.72 -6.10 -9.65
N HIS A 55 3.35 -5.10 -9.02
CA HIS A 55 3.64 -5.16 -7.58
C HIS A 55 2.40 -5.01 -6.72
N LEU A 56 1.44 -4.17 -7.11
CA LEU A 56 0.14 -4.08 -6.43
C LEU A 56 -0.65 -5.39 -6.55
N LYS A 57 -0.59 -6.06 -7.71
CA LYS A 57 -1.15 -7.40 -7.90
C LYS A 57 -0.56 -8.40 -6.91
N SER A 58 0.77 -8.39 -6.70
CA SER A 58 1.41 -9.23 -5.69
C SER A 58 0.87 -8.96 -4.29
N CYS A 59 0.69 -7.69 -3.90
CA CYS A 59 0.05 -7.35 -2.63
C CYS A 59 -1.39 -7.91 -2.53
N CYS A 60 -2.18 -7.78 -3.59
CA CYS A 60 -3.55 -8.30 -3.62
C CYS A 60 -3.62 -9.82 -3.45
N VAL A 61 -2.67 -10.56 -4.04
CA VAL A 61 -2.57 -12.01 -3.86
C VAL A 61 -2.22 -12.35 -2.41
N ILE A 62 -1.19 -11.69 -1.85
CA ILE A 62 -0.73 -11.96 -0.48
C ILE A 62 -1.84 -11.68 0.56
N LEU A 63 -2.62 -10.62 0.34
CA LEU A 63 -3.68 -10.16 1.26
C LEU A 63 -5.07 -10.72 0.94
N ASN A 64 -5.18 -11.70 0.03
CA ASN A 64 -6.46 -12.27 -0.43
C ASN A 64 -7.51 -11.23 -0.87
N LEU A 65 -7.09 -10.17 -1.57
CA LEU A 65 -7.95 -9.05 -1.98
C LEU A 65 -8.68 -9.29 -3.31
N SER A 66 -8.76 -10.53 -3.78
CA SER A 66 -9.33 -10.87 -5.10
C SER A 66 -10.74 -10.29 -5.34
N ALA A 67 -11.58 -10.24 -4.31
CA ALA A 67 -12.94 -9.68 -4.39
C ALA A 67 -13.01 -8.14 -4.29
N LYS A 68 -11.90 -7.47 -4.01
CA LYS A 68 -11.82 -6.02 -3.79
C LYS A 68 -10.92 -5.29 -4.77
N CYS A 69 -10.07 -6.00 -5.51
CA CYS A 69 -9.18 -5.38 -6.48
C CYS A 69 -9.84 -5.27 -7.86
N ASP A 70 -9.26 -4.42 -8.71
CA ASP A 70 -9.69 -4.28 -10.10
C ASP A 70 -9.60 -5.62 -10.86
N GLU A 71 -10.68 -6.01 -11.55
CA GLU A 71 -10.78 -7.27 -12.31
C GLU A 71 -9.70 -7.38 -13.40
N ARG A 72 -9.23 -6.25 -13.94
CA ARG A 72 -8.17 -6.19 -14.96
C ARG A 72 -6.83 -6.72 -14.43
N LEU A 73 -6.62 -6.73 -13.10
CA LEU A 73 -5.44 -7.33 -12.51
C LEU A 73 -5.43 -8.86 -12.62
N GLN A 74 -6.56 -9.50 -12.91
CA GLN A 74 -6.66 -10.96 -13.07
C GLN A 74 -6.04 -11.69 -11.87
N VAL A 75 -6.45 -11.29 -10.66
CA VAL A 75 -6.09 -11.97 -9.42
C VAL A 75 -7.04 -13.15 -9.25
N SER A 76 -6.50 -14.37 -9.20
CA SER A 76 -7.31 -15.57 -8.98
C SER A 76 -8.09 -15.47 -7.67
N MET A 77 -9.36 -15.90 -7.69
CA MET A 77 -10.14 -16.00 -6.47
C MET A 77 -9.43 -16.92 -5.48
N SER A 78 -9.25 -16.41 -4.27
CA SER A 78 -8.63 -17.13 -3.14
C SER A 78 -9.53 -16.98 -1.93
N HIS A 79 -9.63 -18.04 -1.13
CA HIS A 79 -10.31 -18.01 0.15
C HIS A 79 -9.29 -17.74 1.26
N GLY A 80 -9.73 -17.02 2.30
CA GLY A 80 -8.91 -16.78 3.48
C GLY A 80 -8.44 -18.08 4.11
N THR A 81 -7.14 -18.16 4.39
CA THR A 81 -6.54 -19.29 5.10
C THR A 81 -6.31 -18.94 6.55
N THR A 82 -6.52 -19.91 7.45
CA THR A 82 -6.20 -19.73 8.87
C THR A 82 -4.71 -19.95 9.12
N GLU A 83 -4.08 -19.01 9.80
CA GLU A 83 -2.67 -19.09 10.20
C GLU A 83 -2.55 -19.07 11.73
N LYS A 84 -1.66 -19.90 12.28
CA LYS A 84 -1.44 -20.00 13.73
C LYS A 84 -0.11 -19.36 14.11
N TYR A 85 -0.15 -18.45 15.09
CA TYR A 85 0.99 -17.69 15.56
C TYR A 85 1.21 -17.90 17.05
N GLN A 86 2.45 -18.15 17.43
CA GLN A 86 2.91 -18.10 18.82
C GLN A 86 3.56 -16.74 19.07
N LEU A 87 3.05 -16.01 20.04
CA LEU A 87 3.49 -14.67 20.42
C LEU A 87 4.29 -14.77 21.71
N MET A 88 5.48 -14.18 21.69
CA MET A 88 6.43 -14.21 22.82
C MET A 88 6.97 -12.81 23.12
N SER A 89 7.44 -12.61 24.35
CA SER A 89 8.07 -11.36 24.76
C SER A 89 9.40 -11.14 24.01
N ARG A 90 9.59 -9.94 23.44
CA ARG A 90 10.78 -9.59 22.65
C ARG A 90 12.07 -9.60 23.47
N THR A 91 12.00 -9.25 24.76
CA THR A 91 13.21 -9.02 25.56
C THR A 91 13.83 -10.30 26.12
N GLY A 92 13.22 -11.48 25.90
CA GLY A 92 13.70 -12.78 26.41
C GLY A 92 13.73 -12.92 27.94
N SER A 93 13.65 -11.81 28.66
CA SER A 93 13.83 -11.68 30.12
C SER A 93 12.52 -11.67 30.90
N SER A 94 11.38 -11.57 30.22
CA SER A 94 10.06 -11.57 30.86
C SER A 94 9.11 -12.56 30.17
N ASP A 95 8.99 -13.75 30.76
CA ASP A 95 7.91 -14.72 30.47
C ASP A 95 6.53 -14.22 30.94
N SER A 96 6.35 -12.91 31.08
CA SER A 96 5.17 -12.29 31.67
C SER A 96 3.91 -12.41 30.81
N LEU A 97 4.07 -12.62 29.50
CA LEU A 97 2.98 -12.81 28.56
C LEU A 97 3.40 -13.75 27.43
N LYS A 98 2.56 -14.74 27.15
CA LYS A 98 2.59 -15.58 25.95
C LYS A 98 1.17 -15.65 25.38
N ALA A 99 1.05 -15.75 24.07
CA ALA A 99 -0.25 -15.96 23.44
C ALA A 99 -0.14 -16.89 22.23
N ALA A 100 -1.13 -17.75 22.04
CA ALA A 100 -1.33 -18.49 20.81
C ALA A 100 -2.55 -17.91 20.09
N VAL A 101 -2.39 -17.50 18.85
CA VAL A 101 -3.42 -16.80 18.08
C VAL A 101 -3.65 -17.49 16.75
N THR A 102 -4.91 -17.70 16.38
CA THR A 102 -5.30 -18.10 15.01
C THR A 102 -5.85 -16.87 14.30
N LEU A 103 -5.20 -16.47 13.20
CA LEU A 103 -5.61 -15.38 12.33
C LEU A 103 -6.33 -15.95 11.10
N LEU A 104 -7.43 -15.32 10.70
CA LEU A 104 -8.12 -15.54 9.42
C LEU A 104 -8.25 -14.18 8.74
N ASP A 105 -7.47 -13.98 7.68
CA ASP A 105 -7.31 -12.69 6.99
C ASP A 105 -7.07 -11.53 7.99
N ASP A 106 -8.04 -10.61 8.14
CA ASP A 106 -7.97 -9.47 9.04
C ASP A 106 -8.56 -9.72 10.44
N ASN A 107 -8.86 -10.97 10.83
CA ASN A 107 -9.52 -11.29 12.10
C ASN A 107 -8.70 -12.28 12.93
N VAL A 108 -8.49 -11.95 14.21
CA VAL A 108 -8.10 -12.96 15.20
C VAL A 108 -9.36 -13.72 15.58
N ILE A 109 -9.42 -15.01 15.23
CA ILE A 109 -10.60 -15.86 15.44
C ILE A 109 -10.45 -16.82 16.62
N GLN A 110 -9.22 -17.04 17.09
CA GLN A 110 -8.93 -17.78 18.32
C GLN A 110 -7.75 -17.13 19.02
N ALA A 111 -7.82 -17.06 20.34
CA ALA A 111 -6.74 -16.54 21.17
C ALA A 111 -6.66 -17.29 22.49
N GLU A 112 -5.49 -17.81 22.81
CA GLU A 112 -5.14 -18.33 24.14
C GLU A 112 -4.04 -17.43 24.71
N VAL A 113 -4.18 -17.04 25.97
CA VAL A 113 -3.21 -16.17 26.66
C VAL A 113 -2.73 -16.83 27.95
N THR A 114 -1.43 -16.74 28.20
CA THR A 114 -0.80 -17.05 29.48
C THR A 114 -0.12 -15.80 30.00
N ILE A 115 -0.58 -15.31 31.15
CA ILE A 115 -0.17 -14.04 31.74
C ILE A 115 0.41 -14.31 33.11
N LYS A 116 1.56 -13.72 33.45
CA LYS A 116 2.07 -13.75 34.81
C LYS A 116 1.13 -12.98 35.71
N TYR A 117 0.55 -13.67 36.68
CA TYR A 117 -0.43 -13.11 37.60
C TYR A 117 -0.18 -13.67 38.99
N PRO A 118 0.47 -12.91 39.90
CA PRO A 118 0.90 -13.41 41.20
C PRO A 118 -0.24 -13.94 42.08
N LYS A 119 -1.48 -13.48 41.87
CA LYS A 119 -2.65 -13.92 42.63
C LYS A 119 -3.23 -15.26 42.13
N ALA A 120 -2.79 -15.76 40.98
CA ALA A 120 -3.18 -17.08 40.49
C ALA A 120 -2.32 -18.18 41.13
N GLY A 121 -2.91 -19.37 41.35
CA GLY A 121 -2.16 -20.55 41.76
C GLY A 121 -1.06 -20.88 40.73
N GLY A 122 0.19 -20.93 41.18
CA GLY A 122 1.35 -21.13 40.30
C GLY A 122 1.87 -19.85 39.61
N GLY A 123 1.34 -18.67 39.93
CA GLY A 123 1.85 -17.37 39.47
C GLY A 123 1.54 -17.00 38.02
N PHE A 124 0.74 -17.81 37.33
CA PHE A 124 0.29 -17.57 35.96
C PHE A 124 -1.21 -17.79 35.83
N PHE A 125 -1.86 -16.91 35.09
CA PHE A 125 -3.26 -17.01 34.69
C PHE A 125 -3.32 -17.43 33.21
N ARG A 126 -4.15 -18.43 32.91
CA ARG A 126 -4.38 -18.94 31.55
C ARG A 126 -5.84 -18.79 31.20
N ALA A 127 -6.12 -18.29 30.01
CA ALA A 127 -7.47 -18.20 29.50
C ALA A 127 -7.53 -18.31 27.98
N VAL A 128 -8.66 -18.80 27.49
CA VAL A 128 -8.94 -18.98 26.07
C VAL A 128 -10.14 -18.11 25.72
N ALA A 129 -10.04 -17.37 24.62
CA ALA A 129 -11.17 -16.65 24.04
C ALA A 129 -12.26 -17.64 23.62
N GLN A 130 -13.52 -17.30 23.90
CA GLN A 130 -14.65 -18.10 23.47
C GLN A 130 -14.72 -18.15 21.93
N PRO A 131 -15.19 -19.27 21.32
CA PRO A 131 -15.16 -19.44 19.87
C PRO A 131 -16.03 -18.46 19.07
N ASP A 132 -17.02 -17.82 19.70
CA ASP A 132 -17.91 -16.82 19.09
C ASP A 132 -17.25 -15.44 18.95
N VAL A 133 -16.03 -15.29 19.44
CA VAL A 133 -15.35 -14.00 19.56
C VAL A 133 -14.32 -13.83 18.45
N GLN A 134 -14.36 -12.67 17.80
CA GLN A 134 -13.37 -12.29 16.80
C GLN A 134 -12.86 -10.87 17.05
N TRP A 135 -11.55 -10.67 16.92
CA TRP A 135 -10.95 -9.34 16.91
C TRP A 135 -10.63 -8.94 15.48
N LYS A 136 -11.44 -8.04 14.93
CA LYS A 136 -11.12 -7.42 13.65
C LYS A 136 -9.94 -6.45 13.79
N LEU A 137 -8.88 -6.73 13.05
CA LEU A 137 -7.68 -5.91 12.95
C LEU A 137 -7.88 -4.85 11.87
N GLN A 138 -8.46 -3.72 12.26
CA GLN A 138 -8.75 -2.59 11.35
C GLN A 138 -7.55 -2.17 10.50
N GLN A 139 -6.33 -2.33 11.03
CA GLN A 139 -5.08 -2.05 10.32
C GLN A 139 -4.89 -2.89 9.05
N LEU A 140 -5.22 -4.19 9.11
CA LEU A 140 -5.14 -5.08 7.95
C LEU A 140 -6.26 -4.79 6.94
N GLN A 141 -7.46 -4.47 7.45
CA GLN A 141 -8.56 -4.04 6.59
C GLN A 141 -8.21 -2.75 5.83
N ASP A 142 -7.68 -1.75 6.53
CA ASP A 142 -7.29 -0.46 5.97
C ASP A 142 -6.17 -0.62 4.94
N LEU A 143 -5.14 -1.41 5.26
CA LEU A 143 -4.08 -1.80 4.32
C LEU A 143 -4.68 -2.28 3.00
N GLY A 144 -5.57 -3.28 3.07
CA GLY A 144 -6.22 -3.84 1.89
C GLY A 144 -7.10 -2.83 1.15
N ASN A 145 -7.83 -1.97 1.86
CA ASN A 145 -8.69 -0.95 1.27
C ASN A 145 -7.88 0.12 0.52
N HIS A 146 -6.76 0.59 1.09
CA HIS A 146 -5.87 1.55 0.43
C HIS A 146 -5.25 0.96 -0.84
N ILE A 147 -4.76 -0.28 -0.78
CA ILE A 147 -4.22 -0.98 -1.96
C ILE A 147 -5.30 -1.10 -3.05
N SER A 148 -6.50 -1.55 -2.66
CA SER A 148 -7.62 -1.74 -3.60
C SER A 148 -8.00 -0.44 -4.32
N ARG A 149 -8.05 0.70 -3.61
CA ARG A 149 -8.33 2.01 -4.23
C ARG A 149 -7.35 2.38 -5.34
N VAL A 150 -6.06 2.13 -5.12
CA VAL A 150 -5.03 2.41 -6.15
C VAL A 150 -5.23 1.53 -7.39
N THR A 151 -5.69 0.28 -7.20
CA THR A 151 -5.90 -0.64 -8.33
C THR A 151 -7.05 -0.23 -9.25
N TYR A 152 -8.11 0.40 -8.73
CA TYR A 152 -9.24 0.88 -9.54
C TYR A 152 -8.93 2.18 -10.31
N ASN A 153 -8.07 3.03 -9.75
CA ASN A 153 -7.79 4.34 -10.33
C ASN A 153 -6.91 4.28 -11.59
N GLY A 154 -6.38 3.11 -11.95
CA GLY A 154 -5.65 2.90 -13.20
C GLY A 154 -6.59 2.74 -14.39
N ASP A 155 -7.43 3.74 -14.68
CA ASP A 155 -8.20 3.68 -15.91
C ASP A 155 -7.26 3.79 -17.11
N GLY A 156 -7.33 2.81 -18.01
CA GLY A 156 -6.57 2.78 -19.24
C GLY A 156 -7.13 3.84 -20.17
N GLY A 157 -6.81 5.10 -19.89
CA GLY A 157 -7.23 6.23 -20.69
C GLY A 157 -6.99 5.96 -22.16
N GLU A 158 -7.90 6.45 -23.01
CA GLU A 158 -7.86 6.30 -24.46
C GLU A 158 -6.42 6.44 -24.95
N LYS A 159 -5.86 5.29 -25.36
CA LYS A 159 -4.45 5.16 -25.68
C LYS A 159 -4.03 6.24 -26.68
N ASP A 160 -4.92 6.67 -27.56
CA ASP A 160 -4.58 7.51 -28.70
C ASP A 160 -4.56 9.03 -28.45
N HIS A 161 -4.79 9.49 -27.21
CA HIS A 161 -4.86 10.93 -26.90
C HIS A 161 -4.01 11.38 -25.70
N PHE A 162 -2.74 10.96 -25.63
CA PHE A 162 -1.78 11.56 -24.70
C PHE A 162 -1.43 12.99 -25.16
N ASN A 163 -1.79 13.98 -24.34
CA ASN A 163 -1.52 15.40 -24.56
C ASN A 163 -1.19 16.07 -23.21
N SER A 164 -0.87 17.36 -23.22
CA SER A 164 -0.51 18.12 -22.00
C SER A 164 -1.60 18.07 -20.92
N THR A 165 -2.88 18.08 -21.29
CA THR A 165 -3.99 17.97 -20.32
C THR A 165 -4.01 16.59 -19.67
N THR A 166 -3.88 15.53 -20.47
CA THR A 166 -3.81 14.15 -20.00
C THR A 166 -2.60 13.94 -19.08
N GLY A 167 -1.44 14.50 -19.43
CA GLY A 167 -0.23 14.44 -18.59
C GLY A 167 -0.43 15.08 -17.22
N LYS A 168 -1.12 16.24 -17.13
CA LYS A 168 -1.41 16.91 -15.85
C LYS A 168 -2.36 16.08 -15.00
N ARG A 169 -3.37 15.45 -15.62
CA ARG A 169 -4.29 14.55 -14.92
C ARG A 169 -3.56 13.34 -14.35
N ILE A 170 -2.72 12.69 -15.16
CA ILE A 170 -1.88 11.57 -14.73
C ILE A 170 -0.97 11.98 -13.57
N LEU A 171 -0.36 13.17 -13.62
CA LEU A 171 0.48 13.67 -12.52
C LEU A 171 -0.30 13.80 -11.20
N GLU A 172 -1.53 14.32 -11.23
CA GLU A 172 -2.38 14.40 -10.04
C GLU A 172 -2.84 13.01 -9.55
N GLU A 173 -3.18 12.10 -10.47
CA GLU A 173 -3.50 10.70 -10.14
C GLU A 173 -2.30 9.97 -9.49
N LEU A 174 -1.08 10.22 -9.95
CA LEU A 174 0.15 9.68 -9.37
C LEU A 174 0.40 10.21 -7.96
N LYS A 175 0.16 11.51 -7.72
CA LYS A 175 0.26 12.11 -6.37
C LYS A 175 -0.77 11.50 -5.42
N SER A 176 -2.01 11.32 -5.88
CA SER A 176 -3.06 10.64 -5.12
C SER A 176 -2.68 9.18 -4.80
N THR A 177 -2.15 8.47 -5.80
CA THR A 177 -1.62 7.11 -5.65
C THR A 177 -0.51 7.03 -4.60
N MET A 178 0.44 7.97 -4.63
CA MET A 178 1.50 8.05 -3.62
C MET A 178 0.95 8.19 -2.20
N ASN A 179 -0.06 9.04 -2.04
CA ASN A 179 -0.72 9.25 -0.75
C ASN A 179 -1.42 7.96 -0.27
N GLU A 180 -2.19 7.29 -1.12
CA GLU A 180 -2.86 6.03 -0.77
C GLU A 180 -1.86 4.93 -0.38
N ILE A 181 -0.75 4.79 -1.11
CA ILE A 181 0.30 3.81 -0.76
C ILE A 181 0.97 4.14 0.58
N SER A 182 1.17 5.43 0.85
CA SER A 182 1.72 5.90 2.13
C SER A 182 0.77 5.57 3.30
N LEU A 183 -0.53 5.77 3.10
CA LEU A 183 -1.55 5.41 4.09
C LEU A 183 -1.64 3.88 4.28
N ALA A 184 -1.57 3.11 3.19
CA ALA A 184 -1.50 1.65 3.22
C ALA A 184 -0.33 1.20 4.10
N ARG A 185 0.88 1.69 3.84
CA ARG A 185 2.08 1.40 4.63
C ARG A 185 1.91 1.79 6.10
N ASN A 186 1.43 3.00 6.36
CA ASN A 186 1.28 3.50 7.74
C ASN A 186 0.25 2.73 8.56
N SER A 187 -0.76 2.12 7.92
CA SER A 187 -1.78 1.33 8.61
C SER A 187 -1.20 0.19 9.44
N ILE A 188 -0.12 -0.47 8.97
CA ILE A 188 0.54 -1.58 9.67
C ILE A 188 1.87 -1.22 10.32
N MET A 189 2.52 -0.13 9.88
CA MET A 189 3.75 0.35 10.52
C MET A 189 3.48 1.01 11.86
N LEU A 190 2.37 1.75 11.99
CA LEU A 190 2.03 2.48 13.21
C LEU A 190 1.00 1.70 14.03
N PRO A 191 1.25 1.44 15.33
CA PRO A 191 0.30 0.72 16.17
C PRO A 191 -0.94 1.58 16.45
N ARG A 192 -2.13 1.02 16.21
CA ARG A 192 -3.40 1.65 16.59
C ARG A 192 -3.89 1.07 17.92
N LYS A 193 -3.36 1.60 19.01
CA LYS A 193 -3.74 1.18 20.37
C LYS A 193 -5.09 1.78 20.76
N ARG A 194 -6.00 0.94 21.26
CA ARG A 194 -7.21 1.39 21.96
C ARG A 194 -6.83 1.93 23.34
N SER A 195 -7.53 2.95 23.79
CA SER A 195 -7.47 3.44 25.16
C SER A 195 -7.96 2.35 26.14
N LEU A 196 -7.58 2.46 27.41
CA LEU A 196 -8.01 1.52 28.44
C LEU A 196 -9.54 1.52 28.59
N LEU A 197 -10.17 2.69 28.48
CA LEU A 197 -11.62 2.82 28.54
C LEU A 197 -12.30 2.08 27.39
N GLU A 198 -11.82 2.25 26.16
CA GLU A 198 -12.32 1.49 25.01
C GLU A 198 -12.14 -0.01 25.21
N LEU A 199 -10.98 -0.46 25.71
CA LEU A 199 -10.72 -1.88 25.98
C LEU A 199 -11.66 -2.45 27.05
N CYS A 200 -12.00 -1.68 28.08
CA CYS A 200 -12.97 -2.10 29.09
C CYS A 200 -14.33 -2.41 28.46
N TYR A 201 -14.77 -1.61 27.49
CA TYR A 201 -16.07 -1.80 26.81
C TYR A 201 -15.98 -2.65 25.54
N PHE A 202 -14.78 -3.05 25.13
CA PHE A 202 -14.58 -3.86 23.94
C PHE A 202 -15.06 -5.30 24.21
N PRO A 203 -16.15 -5.78 23.57
CA PRO A 203 -16.78 -7.05 23.93
C PRO A 203 -15.84 -8.26 23.90
N PRO A 204 -14.93 -8.39 22.91
CA PRO A 204 -13.99 -9.50 22.86
C PRO A 204 -13.13 -9.67 24.12
N THR A 205 -12.72 -8.56 24.77
CA THR A 205 -11.89 -8.59 25.98
C THR A 205 -12.58 -9.26 27.17
N ARG A 206 -13.92 -9.34 27.16
CA ARG A 206 -14.72 -9.91 28.26
C ARG A 206 -15.10 -11.37 28.05
N LYS A 207 -14.77 -11.93 26.89
CA LYS A 207 -15.23 -13.25 26.45
C LYS A 207 -14.12 -14.30 26.52
N PHE A 208 -13.38 -14.30 27.62
CA PHE A 208 -12.39 -15.33 27.93
C PHE A 208 -12.98 -16.37 28.88
N ASN A 209 -12.46 -17.59 28.81
CA ASN A 209 -12.78 -18.69 29.72
C ASN A 209 -11.47 -19.32 30.25
N PRO A 210 -11.21 -19.27 31.57
CA PRO A 210 -11.94 -18.49 32.57
C PRO A 210 -11.93 -16.98 32.27
N PRO A 211 -12.90 -16.19 32.79
CA PRO A 211 -12.91 -14.74 32.61
C PRO A 211 -11.61 -14.09 33.10
N LEU A 212 -11.10 -13.10 32.36
CA LEU A 212 -9.90 -12.37 32.77
C LEU A 212 -10.09 -11.73 34.16
N PRO A 213 -9.03 -11.64 34.98
CA PRO A 213 -9.09 -10.89 36.24
C PRO A 213 -9.54 -9.44 36.02
N GLN A 214 -10.22 -8.86 37.01
CA GLN A 214 -10.79 -7.50 36.89
C GLN A 214 -9.73 -6.40 36.69
N ASP A 215 -8.50 -6.65 37.14
CA ASP A 215 -7.34 -5.77 36.97
C ASP A 215 -6.60 -6.03 35.65
N GLN A 216 -7.12 -6.87 34.75
CA GLN A 216 -6.46 -7.32 33.54
C GLN A 216 -7.27 -7.01 32.28
N LEU A 217 -6.64 -6.34 31.31
CA LEU A 217 -7.18 -6.17 29.95
C LEU A 217 -6.21 -6.73 28.92
N ILE A 218 -6.75 -7.14 27.77
CA ILE A 218 -6.00 -7.69 26.63
C ILE A 218 -6.37 -6.94 25.36
N SER A 219 -5.39 -6.72 24.49
CA SER A 219 -5.56 -6.09 23.18
C SER A 219 -4.71 -6.78 22.13
N PHE A 220 -5.23 -6.85 20.90
CA PHE A 220 -4.50 -7.30 19.72
C PHE A 220 -4.41 -6.15 18.71
N TYR A 221 -3.22 -5.94 18.14
CA TYR A 221 -2.96 -4.95 17.10
C TYR A 221 -1.75 -5.33 16.24
N ILE A 222 -1.58 -4.65 15.11
CA ILE A 222 -0.40 -4.78 14.25
C ILE A 222 0.59 -3.65 14.54
N SER A 223 1.89 -3.95 14.57
CA SER A 223 2.96 -2.94 14.65
C SER A 223 4.18 -3.42 13.89
N CYS A 224 4.63 -2.65 12.89
CA CYS A 224 5.82 -2.98 12.10
C CYS A 224 5.82 -4.44 11.59
N CYS A 225 4.75 -4.85 10.92
CA CYS A 225 4.56 -6.23 10.40
C CYS A 225 4.48 -7.32 11.48
N ARG A 226 4.23 -6.96 12.75
CA ARG A 226 4.06 -7.92 13.84
C ARG A 226 2.64 -7.92 14.37
N LEU A 227 2.11 -9.10 14.64
CA LEU A 227 0.93 -9.25 15.48
C LEU A 227 1.36 -9.12 16.93
N VAL A 228 0.75 -8.18 17.66
CA VAL A 228 1.07 -7.90 19.05
C VAL A 228 -0.14 -8.19 19.93
N CYS A 229 0.09 -8.95 20.98
CA CYS A 229 -0.80 -9.10 22.13
C CYS A 229 -0.24 -8.23 23.26
N ALA A 230 -1.05 -7.29 23.75
CA ALA A 230 -0.71 -6.46 24.89
C ALA A 230 -1.64 -6.77 26.06
N SER A 231 -1.04 -6.97 27.22
CA SER A 231 -1.68 -7.19 28.51
C SER A 231 -1.48 -5.94 29.37
N TYR A 232 -2.59 -5.35 29.80
CA TYR A 232 -2.62 -4.16 30.65
C TYR A 232 -3.09 -4.57 32.04
N GLN A 233 -2.20 -4.49 33.02
CA GLN A 233 -2.49 -4.81 34.41
C GLN A 233 -2.60 -3.53 35.23
N MET A 234 -3.76 -3.29 35.83
CA MET A 234 -3.93 -2.22 36.80
C MET A 234 -3.21 -2.61 38.09
N VAL A 235 -2.29 -1.75 38.53
CA VAL A 235 -1.48 -1.99 39.74
C VAL A 235 -1.54 -0.77 40.67
N PRO A 236 -1.36 -0.94 41.99
CA PRO A 236 -1.29 0.20 42.90
C PRO A 236 -0.22 1.20 42.46
N LYS A 237 -0.47 2.50 42.66
CA LYS A 237 0.49 3.57 42.31
C LYS A 237 1.82 3.45 43.06
N THR A 238 1.83 2.74 44.18
CA THR A 238 3.04 2.41 44.96
C THR A 238 3.96 1.42 44.23
N VAL A 239 3.42 0.60 43.32
CA VAL A 239 4.18 -0.38 42.52
C VAL A 239 4.64 0.24 41.20
N HIS A 240 3.74 0.96 40.53
CA HIS A 240 4.04 1.65 39.28
C HIS A 240 3.44 3.05 39.32
N PRO A 241 4.20 4.14 39.08
CA PRO A 241 3.70 5.52 39.26
C PRO A 241 2.42 5.83 38.45
N GLN A 242 2.29 5.22 37.28
CA GLN A 242 1.13 5.36 36.39
C GLN A 242 -0.08 4.48 36.79
N GLY A 243 0.09 3.61 37.81
CA GLY A 243 -0.91 2.63 38.23
C GLY A 243 -1.17 1.52 37.19
N LEU A 244 -0.23 1.31 36.26
CA LEU A 244 -0.40 0.43 35.11
C LEU A 244 0.91 -0.27 34.76
N SER A 245 0.87 -1.59 34.65
CA SER A 245 1.94 -2.40 34.07
C SER A 245 1.49 -2.93 32.71
N VAL A 246 2.40 -2.91 31.73
CA VAL A 246 2.12 -3.36 30.37
C VAL A 246 3.08 -4.46 29.98
N PHE A 247 2.55 -5.62 29.60
CA PHE A 247 3.31 -6.74 29.06
C PHE A 247 2.93 -6.94 27.60
N MET A 248 3.92 -7.25 26.76
CA MET A 248 3.70 -7.44 25.32
C MET A 248 4.33 -8.76 24.88
N ALA A 249 3.59 -9.46 24.03
CA ALA A 249 4.03 -10.63 23.32
C ALA A 249 3.72 -10.41 21.83
N GLU A 250 4.63 -10.79 20.96
CA GLU A 250 4.49 -10.51 19.53
C GLU A 250 5.01 -11.65 18.67
N SER A 251 4.55 -11.69 17.43
CA SER A 251 5.01 -12.61 16.40
C SER A 251 5.15 -11.87 15.08
N GLN A 252 6.20 -12.19 14.31
CA GLN A 252 6.38 -11.62 12.98
C GLN A 252 5.33 -12.21 12.03
N LEU A 253 4.78 -11.37 11.15
CA LEU A 253 3.95 -11.79 10.04
C LEU A 253 4.76 -11.60 8.74
N PRO A 254 5.49 -12.63 8.27
CA PRO A 254 6.43 -12.48 7.15
C PRO A 254 5.76 -11.97 5.87
N HIS A 255 4.51 -12.38 5.63
CA HIS A 255 3.74 -11.94 4.47
C HIS A 255 3.53 -10.42 4.46
N LEU A 256 3.47 -9.75 5.62
CA LEU A 256 3.38 -8.28 5.68
C LEU A 256 4.70 -7.59 5.32
N ASP A 257 5.86 -8.21 5.59
CA ASP A 257 7.15 -7.68 5.14
C ASP A 257 7.23 -7.69 3.60
N ASP A 258 6.72 -8.76 2.98
CA ASP A 258 6.63 -8.85 1.52
C ASP A 258 5.70 -7.78 0.93
N VAL A 259 4.55 -7.53 1.57
CA VAL A 259 3.67 -6.43 1.20
C VAL A 259 4.39 -5.09 1.32
N ILE A 260 5.07 -4.81 2.44
CA ILE A 260 5.84 -3.57 2.62
C ILE A 260 6.92 -3.42 1.56
N LYS A 261 7.62 -4.50 1.21
CA LYS A 261 8.62 -4.49 0.13
C LYS A 261 7.99 -4.08 -1.19
N HIS A 262 6.85 -4.67 -1.57
CA HIS A 262 6.13 -4.30 -2.79
C HIS A 262 5.65 -2.85 -2.75
N LEU A 263 5.06 -2.39 -1.65
CA LEU A 263 4.62 -0.99 -1.51
C LEU A 263 5.78 0.00 -1.65
N ASN A 264 6.94 -0.28 -1.04
CA ASN A 264 8.13 0.56 -1.17
C ASN A 264 8.63 0.63 -2.62
N ILE A 265 8.58 -0.47 -3.37
CA ILE A 265 8.92 -0.48 -4.79
C ILE A 265 7.95 0.39 -5.58
N VAL A 266 6.64 0.24 -5.35
CA VAL A 266 5.61 1.07 -6.01
C VAL A 266 5.81 2.54 -5.69
N MET A 267 6.07 2.92 -4.43
CA MET A 267 6.39 4.30 -4.06
C MET A 267 7.60 4.82 -4.85
N ASN A 268 8.67 4.05 -4.99
CA ASN A 268 9.85 4.47 -5.76
C ASN A 268 9.50 4.68 -7.25
N ILE A 269 8.76 3.74 -7.85
CA ILE A 269 8.29 3.83 -9.24
C ILE A 269 7.44 5.09 -9.46
N VAL A 270 6.44 5.31 -8.61
CA VAL A 270 5.53 6.45 -8.71
C VAL A 270 6.28 7.76 -8.46
N GLN A 271 7.19 7.81 -7.49
CA GLN A 271 7.96 9.02 -7.19
C GLN A 271 8.84 9.43 -8.38
N LYS A 272 9.52 8.47 -9.01
CA LYS A 272 10.32 8.71 -10.21
C LYS A 272 9.48 9.28 -11.34
N LEU A 273 8.29 8.71 -11.56
CA LEU A 273 7.38 9.17 -12.62
C LEU A 273 6.83 10.59 -12.34
N ILE A 274 6.48 10.88 -11.08
CA ILE A 274 6.09 12.24 -10.66
C ILE A 274 7.21 13.23 -10.94
N SER A 275 8.45 12.92 -10.54
CA SER A 275 9.60 13.79 -10.75
C SER A 275 9.90 14.00 -12.25
N TYR A 276 9.78 12.95 -13.06
CA TYR A 276 9.94 13.03 -14.51
C TYR A 276 8.88 13.93 -15.14
N LEU A 277 7.60 13.64 -14.92
CA LEU A 277 6.50 14.44 -15.50
C LEU A 277 6.52 15.89 -15.02
N SER A 278 6.88 16.14 -13.76
CA SER A 278 6.97 17.52 -13.24
C SER A 278 8.10 18.33 -13.88
N ALA A 279 9.13 17.67 -14.43
CA ALA A 279 10.26 18.34 -15.07
C ALA A 279 10.04 18.55 -16.58
N THR A 280 9.19 17.75 -17.21
CA THR A 280 8.97 17.74 -18.66
C THR A 280 7.65 18.39 -19.10
N MET A 281 6.82 18.82 -18.15
CA MET A 281 5.54 19.52 -18.37
C MET A 281 5.61 20.99 -17.98
#